data_AF-A0A067GTC1-F1
#
_entry.id   AF-A0A067GTC1-F1
#
_cell.length_a   1.000
_cell.length_b   1.000
_cell.length_c   1.000
_cell.angle_alpha   90.00
_cell.angle_beta   90.00
_cell.angle_gamma   90.00
#
_symmetry.space_group_name_H-M   'P 1'
#
loop_
_entity.id
_entity.type
_entity.pdbx_description
1 polymer ?
#
loop_
_entity_poly.entity_id
_entity_poly.type
_entity_poly.pdbx_seq_one_letter_code
_entity_poly.pdbx_strand_id
1 'polypeptide(L)'
;MISVAVIIIGFSADIGYILGDTKEHCSKFRGTRTRAAFVFVIGFWLLDLANNTVQGPARALLADLSGPDQRNSANAIFCSWMAVGNILGFSAGASGSWHRWFPFLTSRACCAACGNLKAAFLVAVVFLTLCALVTIYFADEVPLTVNQPNHLTDSAPLLDDPQRNAISKSKHDMPAAPNANGNKVESGHESDANLKHISKKAEDTNGSFNDGPGAVLVNLLTSLRHLPPAMHVVLIVMALTWLSWFPFFLFDTDWMGREVYHGDPKGNDHEVKFYDQGVREGAFGLLLNSVVLGVSSFLIEPMCRWIGSRLVWAISNFIVFACMATTAIISVISVREYSGGIEHGIGANQAIKVASLVVFTLLGFPLARS
;
A
#
# COMPACT_ATOMS: atom_id res chain seq x y z
N MET A 1 -3.42 16.31 3.61
CA MET A 1 -2.11 16.30 2.91
C MET A 1 -2.23 15.90 1.44
N ILE A 2 -2.76 14.71 1.11
CA ILE A 2 -2.89 14.18 -0.27
C ILE A 2 -3.37 15.25 -1.28
N SER A 3 -4.50 15.93 -1.01
CA SER A 3 -5.05 16.94 -1.93
C SER A 3 -4.09 18.09 -2.26
N VAL A 4 -3.26 18.51 -1.30
CA VAL A 4 -2.26 19.58 -1.51
C VAL A 4 -1.12 19.06 -2.38
N ALA A 5 -0.64 17.84 -2.12
CA ALA A 5 0.38 17.19 -2.94
C ALA A 5 -0.07 17.06 -4.40
N VAL A 6 -1.29 16.54 -4.62
CA VAL A 6 -1.88 16.35 -5.95
C VAL A 6 -2.05 17.68 -6.71
N ILE A 7 -2.41 18.78 -6.02
CA ILE A 7 -2.44 20.13 -6.62
C ILE A 7 -1.03 20.59 -7.01
N ILE A 8 -0.03 20.44 -6.13
CA ILE A 8 1.36 20.82 -6.42
C ILE A 8 1.90 20.07 -7.64
N ILE A 9 1.65 18.76 -7.74
CA ILE A 9 2.07 17.94 -8.89
C ILE A 9 1.36 18.40 -10.17
N GLY A 10 0.03 18.55 -10.15
CA GLY A 10 -0.75 18.94 -11.34
C GLY A 10 -0.41 20.34 -11.87
N PHE A 11 -0.19 21.31 -10.98
CA PHE A 11 0.14 22.69 -11.33
C PHE A 11 1.65 22.97 -11.44
N SER A 12 2.51 21.97 -11.24
CA SER A 12 3.98 22.07 -11.33
C SER A 12 4.47 22.83 -12.58
N ALA A 13 3.85 22.57 -13.75
CA ALA A 13 4.17 23.25 -14.99
C ALA A 13 3.85 24.76 -15.01
N ASP A 14 2.75 25.19 -14.38
CA ASP A 14 2.40 26.62 -14.27
C ASP A 14 3.25 27.30 -13.19
N ILE A 15 3.49 26.62 -12.07
CA ILE A 15 4.33 27.13 -10.98
C ILE A 15 5.77 27.32 -11.50
N GLY A 16 6.32 26.35 -12.25
CA GLY A 16 7.62 26.49 -12.92
C GLY A 16 7.66 27.64 -13.94
N TYR A 17 6.56 27.89 -14.67
CA TYR A 17 6.43 29.05 -15.56
C TYR A 17 6.47 30.38 -14.78
N ILE A 18 5.74 30.49 -13.67
CA ILE A 18 5.72 31.68 -12.79
C ILE A 18 7.11 31.89 -12.15
N LEU A 19 7.76 30.82 -11.71
CA LEU A 19 9.14 30.84 -11.20
C LEU A 19 10.17 31.12 -12.32
N GLY A 20 9.76 31.06 -13.60
CA GLY A 20 10.51 31.55 -14.75
C GLY A 20 11.28 30.50 -15.55
N ASP A 21 10.78 29.27 -15.72
CA ASP A 21 11.41 28.24 -16.58
C ASP A 21 11.56 28.72 -18.04
N THR A 22 10.46 29.13 -18.67
CA THR A 22 10.41 29.57 -20.08
C THR A 22 9.21 30.48 -20.31
N LYS A 23 9.31 31.39 -21.28
CA LYS A 23 8.18 32.22 -21.75
C LYS A 23 7.58 31.72 -23.06
N GLU A 24 8.18 30.70 -23.68
CA GLU A 24 7.70 30.10 -24.92
C GLU A 24 6.43 29.27 -24.70
N HIS A 25 5.68 29.05 -25.80
CA HIS A 25 4.47 28.23 -25.76
C HIS A 25 4.82 26.75 -25.59
N CYS A 26 4.02 26.02 -24.80
CA CYS A 26 4.25 24.61 -24.46
C CYS A 26 4.34 23.65 -25.65
N SER A 27 3.81 24.03 -26.81
CA SER A 27 3.90 23.25 -28.07
C SER A 27 5.20 23.46 -28.83
N LYS A 28 5.96 24.51 -28.53
CA LYS A 28 7.26 24.81 -29.18
C LYS A 28 8.45 24.50 -28.27
N PHE A 29 8.30 24.74 -26.96
CA PHE A 29 9.39 24.53 -26.00
C PHE A 29 9.58 23.04 -25.70
N ARG A 30 10.74 22.49 -26.11
CA ARG A 30 11.14 21.09 -25.82
C ARG A 30 12.35 20.96 -24.88
N GLY A 31 12.73 22.06 -24.21
CA GLY A 31 13.79 22.06 -23.20
C GLY A 31 13.38 21.44 -21.86
N THR A 32 14.36 21.25 -20.96
CA THR A 32 14.09 20.86 -19.57
C THR A 32 13.56 22.04 -18.75
N ARG A 33 12.50 21.79 -17.96
CA ARG A 33 11.91 22.77 -17.05
C ARG A 33 12.32 22.45 -15.62
N THR A 34 13.45 22.98 -15.19
CA THR A 34 14.08 22.60 -13.92
C THR A 34 13.27 23.07 -12.71
N ARG A 35 12.59 24.21 -12.80
CA ARG A 35 11.77 24.75 -11.71
C ARG A 35 10.46 23.96 -11.59
N ALA A 36 9.79 23.65 -12.70
CA ALA A 36 8.64 22.75 -12.72
C ALA A 36 9.00 21.35 -12.18
N ALA A 37 10.14 20.79 -12.58
CA ALA A 37 10.60 19.49 -12.10
C ALA A 37 10.87 19.48 -10.58
N PHE A 38 11.48 20.53 -10.05
CA PHE A 38 11.69 20.67 -8.60
C PHE A 38 10.36 20.74 -7.82
N VAL A 39 9.38 21.50 -8.32
CA VAL A 39 8.04 21.58 -7.73
C VAL A 39 7.32 20.23 -7.80
N PHE A 40 7.44 19.51 -8.92
CA PHE A 40 6.89 18.16 -9.08
C PHE A 40 7.49 17.19 -8.04
N VAL A 41 8.81 17.20 -7.84
CA VAL A 41 9.50 16.33 -6.86
C VAL A 41 9.02 16.61 -5.43
N ILE A 42 8.84 17.87 -5.04
CA ILE A 42 8.27 18.22 -3.72
C ILE A 42 6.84 17.68 -3.59
N GLY A 43 6.02 17.86 -4.62
CA GLY A 43 4.64 17.35 -4.63
C GLY A 43 4.59 15.83 -4.53
N PHE A 44 5.44 15.13 -5.28
CA PHE A 44 5.56 13.67 -5.27
C PHE A 44 5.98 13.14 -3.89
N TRP A 45 7.03 13.72 -3.29
CA TRP A 45 7.47 13.35 -1.93
C TRP A 45 6.37 13.57 -0.88
N LEU A 46 5.60 14.68 -0.98
CA LEU A 46 4.49 14.95 -0.09
C LEU A 46 3.31 13.96 -0.30
N LEU A 47 3.12 13.47 -1.53
CA LEU A 47 2.11 12.45 -1.85
C LEU A 47 2.50 11.10 -1.23
N ASP A 48 3.75 10.66 -1.41
CA ASP A 48 4.26 9.42 -0.82
C ASP A 48 4.18 9.45 0.71
N LEU A 49 4.63 10.54 1.34
CA LEU A 49 4.51 10.74 2.79
C LEU A 49 3.05 10.64 3.24
N ALA A 50 2.12 11.27 2.53
CA ALA A 50 0.71 11.26 2.87
C ALA A 50 0.07 9.87 2.70
N ASN A 51 0.40 9.15 1.62
CA ASN A 51 -0.08 7.79 1.37
C ASN A 51 0.40 6.82 2.46
N ASN A 52 1.70 6.84 2.77
CA ASN A 52 2.29 6.01 3.83
C ASN A 52 1.67 6.32 5.21
N THR A 53 1.34 7.58 5.48
CA THR A 53 0.70 8.00 6.74
C THR A 53 -0.75 7.50 6.85
N VAL A 54 -1.50 7.43 5.74
CA VAL A 54 -2.92 7.01 5.75
C VAL A 54 -3.08 5.49 5.70
N GLN A 55 -2.21 4.78 4.96
CA GLN A 55 -2.39 3.35 4.70
C GLN A 55 -2.27 2.48 5.95
N GLY A 56 -1.34 2.79 6.86
CA GLY A 56 -1.15 2.04 8.11
C GLY A 56 -2.39 2.07 9.03
N PRO A 57 -2.84 3.27 9.47
CA PRO A 57 -4.02 3.42 10.31
C PRO A 57 -5.30 2.87 9.67
N ALA A 58 -5.49 3.02 8.36
CA ALA A 58 -6.66 2.47 7.66
C ALA A 58 -6.70 0.93 7.70
N ARG A 59 -5.54 0.27 7.54
CA ARG A 59 -5.43 -1.20 7.67
C ARG A 59 -5.61 -1.68 9.11
N ALA A 60 -5.14 -0.92 10.09
CA ALA A 60 -5.36 -1.21 11.51
C ALA A 60 -6.85 -1.10 11.88
N LEU A 61 -7.49 0.03 11.58
CA LEU A 61 -8.91 0.26 11.83
C LEU A 61 -9.81 -0.80 11.16
N LEU A 62 -9.49 -1.20 9.93
CA LEU A 62 -10.20 -2.30 9.27
C LEU A 62 -10.10 -3.61 10.08
N ALA A 63 -8.90 -3.93 10.59
CA ALA A 63 -8.69 -5.13 11.40
C ALA A 63 -9.37 -5.05 12.77
N ASP A 64 -9.46 -3.87 13.38
CA ASP A 64 -10.09 -3.66 14.68
C ASP A 64 -11.62 -3.73 14.59
N LEU A 65 -12.21 -3.21 13.49
CA LEU A 65 -13.63 -3.35 13.18
C LEU A 65 -14.01 -4.78 12.74
N SER A 66 -13.04 -5.53 12.18
CA SER A 66 -13.25 -6.88 11.67
C SER A 66 -12.85 -7.92 12.70
N GLY A 67 -13.81 -8.31 13.55
CA GLY A 67 -13.61 -9.35 14.57
C GLY A 67 -12.91 -10.61 14.02
N PRO A 68 -12.16 -11.35 14.86
CA PRO A 68 -11.12 -12.30 14.43
C PRO A 68 -11.59 -13.34 13.40
N ASP A 69 -12.83 -13.83 13.50
CA ASP A 69 -13.41 -14.81 12.59
C ASP A 69 -13.74 -14.26 11.18
N GLN A 70 -13.88 -12.94 11.03
CA GLN A 70 -14.29 -12.27 9.78
C GLN A 70 -13.15 -11.51 9.09
N ARG A 71 -11.96 -11.45 9.69
CA ARG A 71 -10.82 -10.64 9.24
C ARG A 71 -10.39 -10.92 7.79
N ASN A 72 -10.43 -12.19 7.35
CA ASN A 72 -10.11 -12.56 5.96
C ASN A 72 -11.16 -12.03 4.97
N SER A 73 -12.44 -12.25 5.26
CA SER A 73 -13.57 -11.77 4.44
C SER A 73 -13.59 -10.24 4.32
N ALA A 74 -13.35 -9.53 5.42
CA ALA A 74 -13.29 -8.08 5.43
C ALA A 74 -12.08 -7.54 4.65
N ASN A 75 -10.91 -8.17 4.78
CA ASN A 75 -9.75 -7.81 3.98
C ASN A 75 -9.98 -8.05 2.47
N ALA A 76 -10.65 -9.15 2.10
CA ALA A 76 -11.03 -9.40 0.71
C ALA A 76 -12.00 -8.32 0.17
N ILE A 77 -13.04 -7.95 0.94
CA ILE A 77 -13.98 -6.87 0.59
C ILE A 77 -13.25 -5.53 0.43
N PHE A 78 -12.31 -5.21 1.32
CA PHE A 78 -11.49 -4.00 1.24
C PHE A 78 -10.62 -3.98 -0.02
N CYS A 79 -9.91 -5.08 -0.34
CA CYS A 79 -9.12 -5.18 -1.57
C CYS A 79 -10.00 -5.07 -2.83
N SER A 80 -11.23 -5.59 -2.79
CA SER A 80 -12.20 -5.43 -3.89
C SER A 80 -12.67 -3.97 -4.06
N TRP A 81 -12.88 -3.22 -2.97
CA TRP A 81 -13.17 -1.79 -3.05
C TRP A 81 -11.96 -0.97 -3.51
N MET A 82 -10.74 -1.35 -3.10
CA MET A 82 -9.50 -0.77 -3.63
C MET A 82 -9.39 -0.99 -5.15
N ALA A 83 -9.72 -2.19 -5.63
CA ALA A 83 -9.78 -2.50 -7.06
C ALA A 83 -10.75 -1.60 -7.82
N VAL A 84 -11.94 -1.33 -7.28
CA VAL A 84 -12.90 -0.36 -7.87
C VAL A 84 -12.30 1.05 -7.94
N GLY A 85 -11.65 1.51 -6.87
CA GLY A 85 -10.94 2.80 -6.86
C GLY A 85 -9.85 2.88 -7.92
N ASN A 86 -9.02 1.84 -8.04
CA ASN A 86 -7.96 1.75 -9.04
C ASN A 86 -8.51 1.72 -10.47
N ILE A 87 -9.58 0.95 -10.73
CA ILE A 87 -10.25 0.92 -12.05
C ILE A 87 -10.70 2.33 -12.45
N LEU A 88 -11.34 3.08 -11.55
CA LEU A 88 -11.79 4.46 -11.82
C LEU A 88 -10.61 5.42 -12.04
N GLY A 89 -9.55 5.31 -11.22
CA GLY A 89 -8.34 6.13 -11.35
C GLY A 89 -7.59 5.88 -12.67
N PHE A 90 -7.37 4.62 -13.02
CA PHE A 90 -6.71 4.26 -14.28
C PHE A 90 -7.59 4.53 -15.52
N SER A 91 -8.92 4.42 -15.40
CA SER A 91 -9.86 4.88 -16.44
C SER A 91 -9.70 6.37 -16.75
N ALA A 92 -9.50 7.20 -15.71
CA ALA A 92 -9.22 8.62 -15.89
C ALA A 92 -7.92 8.84 -16.68
N GLY A 93 -6.85 8.09 -16.38
CA GLY A 93 -5.60 8.12 -17.15
C GLY A 93 -5.79 7.74 -18.62
N ALA A 94 -6.43 6.60 -18.88
CA ALA A 94 -6.61 6.05 -20.24
C ALA A 94 -7.47 6.95 -21.17
N SER A 95 -8.44 7.68 -20.62
CA SER A 95 -9.37 8.52 -21.39
C SER A 95 -8.69 9.64 -22.21
N GLY A 96 -7.64 10.27 -21.67
CA GLY A 96 -6.77 11.24 -22.38
C GLY A 96 -7.45 12.47 -23.03
N SER A 97 -8.74 12.69 -22.79
CA SER A 97 -9.55 13.71 -23.49
C SER A 97 -10.12 14.80 -22.56
N TRP A 98 -9.69 14.80 -21.30
CA TRP A 98 -10.13 15.72 -20.25
C TRP A 98 -9.98 17.20 -20.59
N HIS A 99 -8.93 17.59 -21.32
CA HIS A 99 -8.71 18.96 -21.78
C HIS A 99 -9.86 19.52 -22.64
N ARG A 100 -10.70 18.67 -23.23
CA ARG A 100 -11.92 19.08 -23.97
C ARG A 100 -13.07 19.46 -23.05
N TRP A 101 -13.15 18.82 -21.87
CA TRP A 101 -14.17 19.08 -20.85
C TRP A 101 -13.77 20.27 -19.97
N PHE A 102 -12.46 20.43 -19.70
CA PHE A 102 -11.91 21.49 -18.86
C PHE A 102 -10.85 22.33 -19.61
N PRO A 103 -11.22 23.04 -20.70
CA PRO A 103 -10.26 23.77 -21.53
C PRO A 103 -9.51 24.87 -20.77
N PHE A 104 -10.12 25.45 -19.73
CA PHE A 104 -9.53 26.48 -18.88
C PHE A 104 -8.31 26.01 -18.06
N LEU A 105 -8.05 24.69 -17.97
CA LEU A 105 -6.86 24.15 -17.29
C LEU A 105 -5.60 24.14 -18.19
N THR A 106 -5.79 24.34 -19.50
CA THR A 106 -4.69 24.53 -20.44
C THR A 106 -4.17 25.97 -20.35
N SER A 107 -2.85 26.13 -20.44
CA SER A 107 -2.15 27.41 -20.27
C SER A 107 -1.01 27.49 -21.29
N ARG A 108 -0.36 28.66 -21.43
CA ARG A 108 0.86 28.77 -22.25
C ARG A 108 1.97 27.81 -21.82
N ALA A 109 1.99 27.43 -20.53
CA ALA A 109 2.91 26.45 -19.98
C ALA A 109 2.41 25.00 -20.12
N CYS A 110 1.09 24.79 -20.16
CA CYS A 110 0.44 23.49 -20.00
C CYS A 110 -0.46 23.16 -21.19
N CYS A 111 0.06 22.35 -22.12
CA CYS A 111 -0.63 21.82 -23.29
C CYS A 111 -1.53 20.61 -22.92
N ALA A 112 -2.22 20.01 -23.91
CA ALA A 112 -3.25 18.98 -23.72
C ALA A 112 -2.89 17.85 -22.72
N ALA A 113 -1.72 17.22 -22.83
CA ALA A 113 -1.30 16.15 -21.92
C ALA A 113 -1.23 16.62 -20.45
N CYS A 114 -0.61 17.76 -20.19
CA CYS A 114 -0.56 18.40 -18.88
C CYS A 114 -1.96 18.86 -18.40
N GLY A 115 -2.79 19.38 -19.30
CA GLY A 115 -4.17 19.78 -19.00
C GLY A 115 -5.05 18.59 -18.60
N ASN A 116 -4.81 17.42 -19.21
CA ASN A 116 -5.47 16.18 -18.82
C ASN A 116 -5.11 15.76 -17.39
N LEU A 117 -3.82 15.81 -17.05
CA LEU A 117 -3.33 15.47 -15.71
C LEU A 117 -3.95 16.38 -14.64
N LYS A 118 -3.95 17.70 -14.86
CA LYS A 118 -4.61 18.67 -13.97
C LYS A 118 -6.09 18.38 -13.76
N ALA A 119 -6.82 18.08 -14.84
CA ALA A 119 -8.26 17.82 -14.77
C ALA A 119 -8.57 16.57 -13.93
N ALA A 120 -7.89 15.46 -14.20
CA ALA A 120 -8.03 14.23 -13.42
C ALA A 120 -7.68 14.46 -11.94
N PHE A 121 -6.61 15.20 -11.66
CA PHE A 121 -6.18 15.54 -10.31
C PHE A 121 -7.14 16.48 -9.56
N LEU A 122 -7.73 17.48 -10.22
CA LEU A 122 -8.75 18.33 -9.60
C LEU A 122 -10.03 17.55 -9.29
N VAL A 123 -10.45 16.65 -10.19
CA VAL A 123 -11.59 15.75 -9.93
C VAL A 123 -11.28 14.82 -8.74
N ALA A 124 -10.07 14.25 -8.68
CA ALA A 124 -9.64 13.45 -7.53
C ALA A 124 -9.64 14.26 -6.22
N VAL A 125 -9.22 15.53 -6.24
CA VAL A 125 -9.32 16.43 -5.07
C VAL A 125 -10.77 16.63 -4.63
N VAL A 126 -11.69 16.88 -5.55
CA VAL A 126 -13.13 17.05 -5.24
C VAL A 126 -13.69 15.78 -4.59
N PHE A 127 -13.44 14.60 -5.18
CA PHE A 127 -13.85 13.32 -4.59
C PHE A 127 -13.23 13.08 -3.22
N LEU A 128 -11.92 13.31 -3.04
CA LEU A 128 -11.26 13.17 -1.73
C LEU A 128 -11.83 14.13 -0.68
N THR A 129 -12.17 15.37 -1.04
CA THR A 129 -12.82 16.30 -0.11
C THR A 129 -14.23 15.85 0.27
N LEU A 130 -15.01 15.33 -0.68
CA LEU A 130 -16.35 14.79 -0.39
C LEU A 130 -16.26 13.55 0.50
N CYS A 131 -15.36 12.62 0.21
CA CYS A 131 -15.11 11.46 1.07
C CYS A 131 -14.69 11.87 2.48
N ALA A 132 -13.76 12.83 2.62
CA ALA A 132 -13.32 13.31 3.93
C ALA A 132 -14.45 13.99 4.71
N LEU A 133 -15.31 14.78 4.06
CA LEU A 133 -16.49 15.39 4.69
C LEU A 133 -17.50 14.33 5.15
N VAL A 134 -17.74 13.29 4.34
CA VAL A 134 -18.57 12.14 4.71
C VAL A 134 -17.96 11.40 5.91
N THR A 135 -16.66 11.11 5.90
CA THR A 135 -15.98 10.48 7.05
C THR A 135 -16.11 11.32 8.31
N ILE A 136 -15.83 12.63 8.26
CA ILE A 136 -15.94 13.52 9.43
C ILE A 136 -17.40 13.65 9.92
N TYR A 137 -18.39 13.55 9.04
CA TYR A 137 -19.81 13.64 9.41
C TYR A 137 -20.36 12.36 10.03
N PHE A 138 -19.86 11.18 9.64
CA PHE A 138 -20.36 9.88 10.09
C PHE A 138 -19.44 9.13 11.08
N ALA A 139 -18.21 9.59 11.30
CA ALA A 139 -17.29 9.00 12.26
C ALA A 139 -17.50 9.59 13.66
N ASP A 140 -18.28 8.88 14.49
CA ASP A 140 -18.37 9.15 15.92
C ASP A 140 -17.06 8.72 16.61
N GLU A 141 -16.21 9.68 16.98
CA GLU A 141 -15.01 9.42 17.77
C GLU A 141 -15.36 9.24 19.26
N VAL A 142 -15.24 8.01 19.76
CA VAL A 142 -15.26 7.75 21.21
C VAL A 142 -13.84 7.96 21.76
N PRO A 143 -13.59 8.95 22.63
CA PRO A 143 -12.26 9.17 23.18
C PRO A 143 -11.85 7.98 24.07
N LEU A 144 -10.65 7.45 23.82
CA LEU A 144 -10.03 6.41 24.64
C LEU A 144 -9.77 6.92 26.06
N THR A 145 -10.72 6.70 26.96
CA THR A 145 -10.53 6.90 28.40
C THR A 145 -9.51 5.88 28.91
N VAL A 146 -8.26 6.32 29.09
CA VAL A 146 -7.20 5.54 29.72
C VAL A 146 -7.53 5.36 31.20
N ASN A 147 -8.30 4.30 31.51
CA ASN A 147 -8.42 3.77 32.85
C ASN A 147 -7.46 2.58 33.02
N GLN A 148 -6.79 2.58 34.17
CA GLN A 148 -5.51 1.92 34.38
C GLN A 148 -5.65 0.45 34.85
N PRO A 149 -4.55 -0.21 35.25
CA PRO A 149 -4.07 -1.42 34.63
C PRO A 149 -4.79 -2.69 35.13
N ASN A 150 -5.32 -3.49 34.20
CA ASN A 150 -5.50 -4.93 34.44
C ASN A 150 -4.67 -5.72 33.44
N HIS A 151 -3.84 -6.59 33.99
CA HIS A 151 -2.75 -7.29 33.32
C HIS A 151 -3.27 -8.45 32.45
N LEU A 152 -4.04 -8.13 31.41
CA LEU A 152 -4.47 -9.09 30.41
C LEU A 152 -3.31 -9.39 29.47
N THR A 153 -2.83 -10.63 29.55
CA THR A 153 -1.71 -11.17 28.79
C THR A 153 -1.95 -11.01 27.29
N ASP A 154 -1.24 -10.07 26.66
CA ASP A 154 -1.24 -9.92 25.20
C ASP A 154 -0.43 -11.06 24.58
N SER A 155 -1.13 -12.15 24.27
CA SER A 155 -0.60 -13.34 23.62
C SER A 155 -1.58 -13.80 22.57
N ALA A 156 -1.17 -13.66 21.31
CA ALA A 156 -1.98 -14.05 20.16
C ALA A 156 -2.40 -15.53 20.26
N PRO A 157 -3.70 -15.86 20.08
CA PRO A 157 -4.21 -17.23 20.19
C PRO A 157 -3.90 -18.01 18.91
N LEU A 158 -2.64 -18.41 18.72
CA LEU A 158 -2.21 -19.14 17.51
C LEU A 158 -1.18 -20.25 17.74
N LEU A 159 -0.95 -20.70 18.98
CA LEU A 159 -0.22 -21.93 19.31
C LEU A 159 -0.74 -22.59 20.60
N ASP A 160 -1.95 -23.15 20.56
CA ASP A 160 -2.36 -24.18 21.53
C ASP A 160 -2.18 -25.57 20.91
N ASP A 161 -1.11 -26.26 21.31
CA ASP A 161 -0.89 -27.68 21.03
C ASP A 161 -1.76 -28.51 21.99
N PRO A 162 -2.65 -29.41 21.50
CA PRO A 162 -3.58 -30.14 22.36
C PRO A 162 -2.94 -31.35 23.06
N GLN A 163 -1.88 -31.12 23.85
CA GLN A 163 -1.25 -32.15 24.70
C GLN A 163 -0.77 -31.64 26.07
N ARG A 164 -1.70 -31.21 26.92
CA ARG A 164 -1.60 -31.48 28.38
C ARG A 164 -2.95 -31.41 29.09
N ASN A 165 -3.07 -32.18 30.17
CA ASN A 165 -4.18 -32.20 31.13
C ASN A 165 -5.48 -32.90 30.69
N ALA A 166 -5.36 -34.00 29.96
CA ALA A 166 -6.32 -35.10 30.11
C ALA A 166 -6.01 -35.91 31.39
N ILE A 167 -6.32 -35.36 32.57
CA ILE A 167 -6.44 -36.04 33.88
C ILE A 167 -7.27 -35.11 34.79
N SER A 168 -8.34 -35.64 35.41
CA SER A 168 -9.20 -34.96 36.41
C SER A 168 -9.98 -33.72 35.89
N LYS A 169 -11.32 -33.66 35.91
CA LYS A 169 -12.37 -34.43 36.62
C LYS A 169 -13.63 -34.57 35.75
N SER A 170 -14.35 -35.68 35.93
CA SER A 170 -15.69 -35.91 35.39
C SER A 170 -16.71 -35.87 36.54
N LYS A 171 -17.78 -35.08 36.40
CA LYS A 171 -19.07 -35.18 37.13
C LYS A 171 -19.03 -34.94 38.67
N HIS A 172 -20.11 -34.59 39.38
CA HIS A 172 -21.54 -34.40 39.05
C HIS A 172 -22.15 -33.23 39.89
N ASP A 173 -23.29 -32.75 39.41
CA ASP A 173 -24.34 -31.84 39.93
C ASP A 173 -24.49 -31.47 41.43
N MET A 174 -25.09 -30.28 41.64
CA MET A 174 -25.81 -29.79 42.84
C MET A 174 -27.24 -30.42 42.93
N PRO A 175 -28.09 -30.20 43.99
CA PRO A 175 -28.01 -29.21 45.09
C PRO A 175 -28.34 -29.69 46.52
N ALA A 176 -28.01 -28.89 47.55
CA ALA A 176 -28.89 -28.54 48.70
C ALA A 176 -28.17 -27.66 49.75
N ALA A 177 -28.92 -26.74 50.37
CA ALA A 177 -28.62 -26.07 51.64
C ALA A 177 -29.59 -26.62 52.73
N PRO A 178 -29.56 -26.26 54.03
CA PRO A 178 -28.81 -25.16 54.67
C PRO A 178 -28.20 -25.47 56.08
N ASN A 179 -27.76 -24.38 56.74
CA ASN A 179 -27.74 -24.11 58.19
C ASN A 179 -26.42 -24.16 59.03
N ALA A 180 -26.23 -23.01 59.71
CA ALA A 180 -25.88 -22.81 61.12
C ALA A 180 -24.41 -22.79 61.62
N ASN A 181 -23.94 -21.56 61.88
CA ASN A 181 -23.40 -21.05 63.16
C ASN A 181 -22.55 -21.95 64.08
N GLY A 182 -21.42 -21.38 64.57
CA GLY A 182 -21.02 -21.63 65.97
C GLY A 182 -19.52 -21.52 66.33
N ASN A 183 -19.08 -20.32 66.71
CA ASN A 183 -17.79 -19.97 67.32
C ASN A 183 -17.14 -20.97 68.31
N LYS A 184 -15.80 -21.09 68.29
CA LYS A 184 -14.81 -20.85 69.40
C LYS A 184 -13.38 -21.25 68.93
N VAL A 185 -12.29 -20.47 69.08
CA VAL A 185 -11.52 -20.11 70.32
C VAL A 185 -10.80 -21.39 70.84
N GLU A 186 -9.46 -21.49 71.03
CA GLU A 186 -8.41 -20.49 71.33
C GLU A 186 -6.95 -21.01 71.09
N SER A 187 -5.97 -20.08 71.12
CA SER A 187 -4.59 -20.21 71.66
C SER A 187 -3.62 -21.35 71.24
N GLY A 188 -2.60 -20.99 70.45
CA GLY A 188 -1.23 -20.76 70.96
C GLY A 188 -0.16 -21.87 70.93
N HIS A 189 0.96 -21.62 70.23
CA HIS A 189 2.30 -21.52 70.86
C HIS A 189 3.34 -20.86 69.93
N GLU A 190 4.32 -20.15 70.50
CA GLU A 190 5.41 -19.46 69.80
C GLU A 190 6.69 -20.30 69.73
N SER A 191 7.49 -20.11 68.67
CA SER A 191 8.98 -19.98 68.68
C SER A 191 9.51 -20.10 67.25
N ASP A 192 10.60 -19.50 66.79
CA ASP A 192 11.37 -18.29 67.09
C ASP A 192 12.59 -18.36 66.13
N ALA A 193 12.94 -17.32 65.38
CA ALA A 193 14.24 -17.23 64.67
C ALA A 193 14.52 -15.84 64.04
N ASN A 194 15.42 -15.10 64.67
CA ASN A 194 16.04 -13.84 64.22
C ASN A 194 17.58 -13.95 64.28
N LEU A 195 18.43 -13.19 63.57
CA LEU A 195 18.28 -12.08 62.60
C LEU A 195 19.60 -12.00 61.79
N LYS A 196 19.57 -11.69 60.48
CA LYS A 196 20.65 -11.05 59.67
C LYS A 196 20.22 -10.94 58.19
N HIS A 197 19.74 -9.81 57.66
CA HIS A 197 20.34 -8.46 57.61
C HIS A 197 21.66 -8.37 56.81
N ILE A 198 21.56 -8.45 55.48
CA ILE A 198 22.45 -7.69 54.58
C ILE A 198 21.58 -6.77 53.72
N SER A 199 21.69 -5.47 53.99
CA SER A 199 21.15 -4.43 53.11
C SER A 199 22.02 -4.34 51.85
N LYS A 200 21.40 -4.38 50.68
CA LYS A 200 21.91 -3.64 49.52
C LYS A 200 20.85 -2.62 49.11
N LYS A 201 21.16 -1.38 49.48
CA LYS A 201 20.36 -0.18 49.33
C LYS A 201 20.26 0.23 47.86
N ALA A 202 19.04 0.57 47.44
CA ALA A 202 18.64 1.44 46.34
C ALA A 202 19.52 1.47 45.07
N GLU A 203 18.89 1.08 43.95
CA GLU A 203 18.85 1.97 42.80
C GLU A 203 17.40 2.04 42.28
N ASP A 204 16.62 2.94 42.88
CA ASP A 204 15.42 3.49 42.23
C ASP A 204 15.89 4.25 40.99
N THR A 205 16.09 3.53 39.88
CA THR A 205 16.03 4.20 38.58
C THR A 205 14.56 4.38 38.24
N ASN A 206 13.94 5.36 38.92
CA ASN A 206 12.67 5.95 38.55
C ASN A 206 12.87 6.76 37.26
N GLY A 207 13.25 6.04 36.20
CA GLY A 207 13.31 6.54 34.85
C GLY A 207 11.88 6.65 34.35
N SER A 208 11.27 7.81 34.59
CA SER A 208 10.34 8.37 33.62
C SER A 208 11.11 8.46 32.31
N PHE A 209 11.02 7.40 31.51
CA PHE A 209 11.58 7.37 30.18
C PHE A 209 10.79 8.39 29.39
N ASN A 210 11.42 9.54 29.11
CA ASN A 210 10.87 10.56 28.24
C ASN A 210 10.24 9.88 27.02
N ASP A 211 8.95 10.14 26.77
CA ASP A 211 8.25 9.83 25.52
C ASP A 211 8.77 10.71 24.37
N GLY A 212 10.09 10.67 24.18
CA GLY A 212 10.82 11.37 23.14
C GLY A 212 11.00 10.47 21.90
N PRO A 213 11.23 11.05 20.72
CA PRO A 213 11.40 10.29 19.48
C PRO A 213 12.49 9.19 19.54
N GLY A 214 13.53 9.40 20.36
CA GLY A 214 14.58 8.41 20.59
C GLY A 214 14.11 7.16 21.34
N ALA A 215 13.20 7.29 22.32
CA ALA A 215 12.65 6.14 23.05
C ALA A 215 11.77 5.28 22.12
N VAL A 216 10.95 5.92 21.28
CA VAL A 216 10.16 5.24 20.24
C VAL A 216 11.06 4.48 19.27
N LEU A 217 12.15 5.10 18.79
CA LEU A 217 13.09 4.45 17.87
C LEU A 217 13.83 3.27 18.52
N VAL A 218 14.28 3.40 19.77
CA VAL A 218 14.92 2.32 20.52
C VAL A 218 13.95 1.17 20.78
N ASN A 219 12.70 1.47 21.14
CA ASN A 219 11.66 0.45 21.33
C ASN A 219 11.39 -0.29 20.00
N LEU A 220 11.27 0.43 18.88
CA LEU A 220 11.02 -0.17 17.56
C LEU A 220 12.19 -1.06 17.09
N LEU A 221 13.43 -0.60 17.26
CA LEU A 221 14.65 -1.40 16.99
C LEU A 221 14.74 -2.64 17.90
N THR A 222 14.35 -2.50 19.16
CA THR A 222 14.30 -3.61 20.12
C THR A 222 13.23 -4.62 19.73
N SER A 223 12.03 -4.18 19.36
CA SER A 223 10.96 -5.05 18.87
C SER A 223 11.36 -5.81 17.61
N LEU A 224 12.00 -5.14 16.63
CA LEU A 224 12.54 -5.79 15.43
C LEU A 224 13.48 -6.95 15.77
N ARG A 225 14.39 -6.76 16.75
CA ARG A 225 15.34 -7.79 17.19
C ARG A 225 14.69 -9.01 17.87
N HIS A 226 13.51 -8.84 18.46
CA HIS A 226 12.79 -9.91 19.15
C HIS A 226 11.70 -10.57 18.29
N LEU A 227 11.57 -10.21 17.01
CA LEU A 227 10.65 -10.87 16.09
C LEU A 227 11.00 -12.35 15.89
N PRO A 228 10.01 -13.23 15.61
CA PRO A 228 10.26 -14.63 15.28
C PRO A 228 11.28 -14.77 14.12
N PRO A 229 12.15 -15.81 14.11
CA PRO A 229 13.14 -15.99 13.06
C PRO A 229 12.52 -16.07 11.65
N ALA A 230 11.30 -16.61 11.53
CA ALA A 230 10.56 -16.65 10.28
C ALA A 230 10.16 -15.26 9.75
N MET A 231 9.85 -14.29 10.63
CA MET A 231 9.50 -12.93 10.20
C MET A 231 10.70 -12.18 9.63
N HIS A 232 11.91 -12.39 10.14
CA HIS A 232 13.12 -11.78 9.60
C HIS A 232 13.33 -12.14 8.12
N VAL A 233 13.12 -13.41 7.76
CA VAL A 233 13.19 -13.88 6.37
C VAL A 233 12.10 -13.22 5.52
N VAL A 234 10.86 -13.15 6.01
CA VAL A 234 9.75 -12.50 5.31
C VAL A 234 10.01 -11.01 5.08
N LEU A 235 10.60 -10.30 6.05
CA LEU A 235 10.93 -8.87 5.92
C LEU A 235 12.03 -8.61 4.87
N ILE A 236 13.11 -9.40 4.88
CA ILE A 236 14.18 -9.30 3.87
C ILE A 236 13.61 -9.56 2.47
N VAL A 237 12.84 -10.63 2.34
CA VAL A 237 12.20 -11.02 1.09
C VAL A 237 11.21 -9.95 0.62
N MET A 238 10.41 -9.37 1.52
CA MET A 238 9.50 -8.28 1.22
C MET A 238 10.28 -7.07 0.67
N ALA A 239 11.37 -6.65 1.32
CA ALA A 239 12.20 -5.55 0.86
C ALA A 239 12.81 -5.79 -0.53
N LEU A 240 13.28 -7.02 -0.81
CA LEU A 240 13.81 -7.41 -2.13
C LEU A 240 12.72 -7.46 -3.22
N THR A 241 11.53 -7.94 -2.89
CA THR A 241 10.39 -7.94 -3.82
C THR A 241 9.94 -6.51 -4.13
N TRP A 242 9.87 -5.63 -3.13
CA TRP A 242 9.58 -4.20 -3.34
C TRP A 242 10.63 -3.48 -4.18
N LEU A 243 11.91 -3.83 -4.05
CA LEU A 243 12.98 -3.30 -4.90
C LEU A 243 12.74 -3.60 -6.40
N SER A 244 12.08 -4.72 -6.73
CA SER A 244 11.66 -5.02 -8.10
C SER A 244 10.39 -4.26 -8.54
N TRP A 245 9.44 -4.05 -7.61
CA TRP A 245 8.17 -3.39 -7.91
C TRP A 245 8.25 -1.88 -8.04
N PHE A 246 9.05 -1.20 -7.21
CA PHE A 246 9.14 0.26 -7.21
C PHE A 246 9.55 0.84 -8.58
N PRO A 247 10.61 0.35 -9.25
CA PRO A 247 10.95 0.81 -10.61
C PRO A 247 9.84 0.53 -11.62
N PHE A 248 9.16 -0.61 -11.51
CA PHE A 248 8.05 -0.94 -12.40
C PHE A 248 6.91 0.10 -12.27
N PHE A 249 6.42 0.36 -11.06
CA PHE A 249 5.34 1.35 -10.83
C PHE A 249 5.68 2.78 -11.26
N LEU A 250 6.97 3.14 -11.39
CA LEU A 250 7.40 4.46 -11.82
C LEU A 250 7.63 4.58 -13.33
N PHE A 251 7.95 3.48 -14.00
CA PHE A 251 8.41 3.47 -15.39
C PHE A 251 7.57 2.60 -16.34
N ASP A 252 6.57 1.87 -15.86
CA ASP A 252 5.71 0.99 -16.66
C ASP A 252 4.99 1.71 -17.82
N THR A 253 4.40 2.87 -17.55
CA THR A 253 3.66 3.68 -18.53
C THR A 253 4.59 4.45 -19.47
N ASP A 254 5.76 4.90 -19.01
CA ASP A 254 6.81 5.49 -19.85
C ASP A 254 7.44 4.43 -20.77
N TRP A 255 7.66 3.21 -20.27
CA TRP A 255 8.07 2.03 -21.04
C TRP A 255 7.05 1.69 -22.13
N MET A 256 5.75 1.69 -21.81
CA MET A 256 4.70 1.50 -22.83
C MET A 256 4.73 2.63 -23.87
N GLY A 257 4.95 3.88 -23.47
CA GLY A 257 5.11 5.04 -24.36
C GLY A 257 6.31 4.93 -25.32
N ARG A 258 7.47 4.52 -24.81
CA ARG A 258 8.75 4.51 -25.55
C ARG A 258 9.07 3.19 -26.24
N GLU A 259 9.07 2.09 -25.50
CA GLU A 259 9.58 0.80 -25.99
C GLU A 259 8.52 0.05 -26.81
N VAL A 260 7.23 0.21 -26.45
CA VAL A 260 6.10 -0.50 -27.10
C VAL A 260 5.44 0.33 -28.20
N TYR A 261 5.32 1.65 -28.00
CA TYR A 261 4.71 2.57 -28.97
C TYR A 261 5.71 3.40 -29.77
N HIS A 262 7.02 3.31 -29.48
CA HIS A 262 8.10 4.05 -30.17
C HIS A 262 7.88 5.57 -30.21
N GLY A 263 7.30 6.13 -29.14
CA GLY A 263 7.13 7.56 -28.96
C GLY A 263 8.28 8.20 -28.17
N ASP A 264 8.54 9.49 -28.45
CA ASP A 264 9.46 10.32 -27.67
C ASP A 264 8.74 11.61 -27.23
N PRO A 265 8.63 11.89 -25.91
CA PRO A 265 8.03 13.13 -25.40
C PRO A 265 8.85 14.40 -25.72
N LYS A 266 10.09 14.27 -26.22
CA LYS A 266 10.93 15.36 -26.74
C LYS A 266 11.02 15.36 -28.27
N GLY A 267 10.50 14.31 -28.90
CA GLY A 267 10.46 14.11 -30.35
C GLY A 267 9.50 15.07 -31.05
N ASN A 268 9.33 14.84 -32.35
CA ASN A 268 8.39 15.55 -33.19
C ASN A 268 6.91 15.33 -32.78
N ASP A 269 5.99 16.12 -33.33
CA ASP A 269 4.57 16.10 -32.94
C ASP A 269 3.85 14.77 -33.23
N HIS A 270 4.47 13.85 -33.97
CA HIS A 270 4.01 12.48 -34.21
C HIS A 270 4.56 11.52 -33.15
N GLU A 271 5.85 11.63 -32.83
CA GLU A 271 6.52 10.87 -31.75
C GLU A 271 5.90 11.18 -30.38
N VAL A 272 5.59 12.45 -30.09
CA VAL A 272 4.89 12.85 -28.85
C VAL A 272 3.48 12.25 -28.79
N LYS A 273 2.76 12.16 -29.93
CA LYS A 273 1.42 11.54 -29.97
C LYS A 273 1.47 10.03 -29.74
N PHE A 274 2.46 9.33 -30.28
CA PHE A 274 2.65 7.91 -29.99
C PHE A 274 3.04 7.67 -28.53
N TYR A 275 3.86 8.54 -27.94
CA TYR A 275 4.17 8.48 -26.52
C TYR A 275 2.91 8.67 -25.67
N ASP A 276 2.15 9.74 -25.91
CA ASP A 276 0.87 10.01 -25.23
C ASP A 276 -0.14 8.85 -25.41
N GLN A 277 -0.15 8.20 -26.57
CA GLN A 277 -0.98 7.01 -26.81
C GLN A 277 -0.50 5.81 -25.99
N GLY A 278 0.80 5.49 -26.02
CA GLY A 278 1.36 4.37 -25.27
C GLY A 278 1.21 4.54 -23.75
N VAL A 279 1.40 5.74 -23.21
CA VAL A 279 1.15 6.05 -21.79
C VAL A 279 -0.32 5.77 -21.41
N ARG A 280 -1.28 6.14 -22.26
CA ARG A 280 -2.71 5.89 -22.04
C ARG A 280 -3.07 4.40 -22.12
N GLU A 281 -2.44 3.66 -23.02
CA GLU A 281 -2.61 2.22 -23.17
C GLU A 281 -1.94 1.45 -22.02
N GLY A 282 -0.85 1.98 -21.46
CA GLY A 282 -0.26 1.53 -20.19
C GLY A 282 -1.22 1.73 -19.02
N ALA A 283 -1.86 2.90 -18.92
CA ALA A 283 -2.92 3.15 -17.94
C ALA A 283 -4.13 2.20 -18.13
N PHE A 284 -4.49 1.87 -19.37
CA PHE A 284 -5.51 0.84 -19.64
C PHE A 284 -5.04 -0.57 -19.21
N GLY A 285 -3.76 -0.92 -19.39
CA GLY A 285 -3.18 -2.14 -18.83
C GLY A 285 -3.27 -2.18 -17.29
N LEU A 286 -3.05 -1.05 -16.60
CA LEU A 286 -3.20 -0.94 -15.15
C LEU A 286 -4.67 -0.98 -14.67
N LEU A 287 -5.62 -0.56 -15.51
CA LEU A 287 -7.04 -0.81 -15.29
C LEU A 287 -7.34 -2.32 -15.34
N LEU A 288 -6.84 -3.04 -16.35
CA LEU A 288 -7.03 -4.50 -16.46
C LEU A 288 -6.34 -5.27 -15.31
N ASN A 289 -5.14 -4.83 -14.90
CA ASN A 289 -4.47 -5.27 -13.68
C ASN A 289 -5.41 -5.16 -12.46
N SER A 290 -6.09 -4.01 -12.31
CA SER A 290 -7.01 -3.75 -11.21
C SER A 290 -8.27 -4.63 -11.25
N VAL A 291 -8.74 -5.04 -12.44
CA VAL A 291 -9.81 -6.05 -12.55
C VAL A 291 -9.31 -7.41 -12.04
N VAL A 292 -8.12 -7.84 -12.44
CA VAL A 292 -7.52 -9.10 -11.95
C VAL A 292 -7.25 -9.03 -10.45
N LEU A 293 -6.78 -7.90 -9.93
CA LEU A 293 -6.61 -7.62 -8.49
C LEU A 293 -7.92 -7.89 -7.72
N GLY A 294 -9.02 -7.27 -8.14
CA GLY A 294 -10.32 -7.39 -7.49
C GLY A 294 -10.87 -8.82 -7.52
N VAL A 295 -10.77 -9.50 -8.67
CA VAL A 295 -11.18 -10.92 -8.78
C VAL A 295 -10.31 -11.82 -7.91
N SER A 296 -8.98 -11.63 -7.97
CA SER A 296 -8.01 -12.44 -7.20
C SER A 296 -8.19 -12.29 -5.69
N SER A 297 -8.62 -11.11 -5.23
CA SER A 297 -8.89 -10.83 -3.81
C SER A 297 -9.90 -11.80 -3.19
N PHE A 298 -10.95 -12.17 -3.94
CA PHE A 298 -11.92 -13.18 -3.50
C PHE A 298 -11.40 -14.62 -3.61
N LEU A 299 -10.43 -14.89 -4.50
CA LEU A 299 -9.88 -16.22 -4.73
C LEU A 299 -8.71 -16.57 -3.78
N ILE A 300 -8.04 -15.59 -3.19
CA ILE A 300 -6.88 -15.79 -2.31
C ILE A 300 -7.20 -16.70 -1.12
N GLU A 301 -8.33 -16.51 -0.43
CA GLU A 301 -8.67 -17.36 0.72
C GLU A 301 -8.97 -18.83 0.31
N PRO A 302 -9.83 -19.11 -0.68
CA PRO A 302 -9.98 -20.45 -1.25
C PRO A 302 -8.64 -21.08 -1.68
N MET A 303 -7.77 -20.32 -2.36
CA MET A 303 -6.45 -20.81 -2.78
C MET A 303 -5.54 -21.13 -1.59
N CYS A 304 -5.47 -20.25 -0.59
CA CYS A 304 -4.68 -20.48 0.62
C CYS A 304 -5.17 -21.71 1.41
N ARG A 305 -6.48 -22.00 1.41
CA ARG A 305 -7.04 -23.21 2.02
C ARG A 305 -6.77 -24.48 1.19
N TRP A 306 -6.72 -24.39 -0.13
CA TRP A 306 -6.54 -25.55 -1.01
C TRP A 306 -5.08 -25.97 -1.23
N ILE A 307 -4.18 -25.00 -1.46
CA ILE A 307 -2.76 -25.25 -1.79
C ILE A 307 -1.76 -24.67 -0.77
N GLY A 308 -2.24 -24.01 0.28
CA GLY A 308 -1.42 -23.45 1.35
C GLY A 308 -0.85 -22.07 1.02
N SER A 309 -0.84 -21.19 2.04
CA SER A 309 -0.37 -19.79 1.92
C SER A 309 1.06 -19.66 1.41
N ARG A 310 1.96 -20.57 1.80
CA ARG A 310 3.36 -20.60 1.33
C ARG A 310 3.46 -20.78 -0.19
N LEU A 311 2.67 -21.68 -0.77
CA LEU A 311 2.70 -21.94 -2.21
C LEU A 311 1.99 -20.83 -2.98
N VAL A 312 0.86 -20.32 -2.48
CA VAL A 312 0.21 -19.11 -3.01
C VAL A 312 1.20 -17.93 -3.08
N TRP A 313 1.98 -17.72 -2.01
CA TRP A 313 2.99 -16.67 -1.96
C TRP A 313 4.16 -16.91 -2.94
N ALA A 314 4.68 -18.14 -3.03
CA ALA A 314 5.73 -18.49 -3.98
C ALA A 314 5.29 -18.31 -5.45
N ILE A 315 4.08 -18.76 -5.80
CA ILE A 315 3.50 -18.64 -7.15
C ILE A 315 3.49 -17.18 -7.61
N SER A 316 3.09 -16.22 -6.76
CA SER A 316 3.11 -14.81 -7.19
C SER A 316 4.49 -14.21 -7.33
N ASN A 317 5.47 -14.58 -6.51
CA ASN A 317 6.84 -14.09 -6.73
C ASN A 317 7.39 -14.64 -8.05
N PHE A 318 7.02 -15.88 -8.42
CA PHE A 318 7.32 -16.43 -9.74
C PHE A 318 6.57 -15.72 -10.88
N ILE A 319 5.29 -15.37 -10.70
CA ILE A 319 4.54 -14.57 -11.69
C ILE A 319 5.19 -13.19 -11.89
N VAL A 320 5.60 -12.50 -10.81
CA VAL A 320 6.34 -11.23 -10.90
C VAL A 320 7.63 -11.42 -11.68
N PHE A 321 8.45 -12.41 -11.32
CA PHE A 321 9.68 -12.72 -12.05
C PHE A 321 9.43 -12.98 -13.55
N ALA A 322 8.44 -13.81 -13.89
CA ALA A 322 8.08 -14.13 -15.27
C ALA A 322 7.58 -12.89 -16.04
N CYS A 323 6.77 -12.03 -15.42
CA CYS A 323 6.32 -10.77 -15.99
C CYS A 323 7.48 -9.80 -16.25
N MET A 324 8.40 -9.63 -15.29
CA MET A 324 9.58 -8.76 -15.44
C MET A 324 10.59 -9.29 -16.47
N ALA A 325 10.72 -10.63 -16.59
CA ALA A 325 11.48 -11.23 -17.68
C ALA A 325 10.80 -11.00 -19.04
N THR A 326 9.48 -11.12 -19.10
CA THR A 326 8.69 -10.89 -20.33
C THR A 326 8.75 -9.43 -20.77
N THR A 327 8.68 -8.42 -19.89
CA THR A 327 8.85 -7.01 -20.30
C THR A 327 10.22 -6.76 -20.92
N ALA A 328 11.30 -7.30 -20.32
CA ALA A 328 12.64 -7.19 -20.89
C ALA A 328 12.78 -7.87 -22.26
N ILE A 329 12.17 -9.05 -22.45
CA ILE A 329 12.12 -9.75 -23.74
C ILE A 329 11.33 -8.93 -24.77
N ILE A 330 10.17 -8.35 -24.38
CA ILE A 330 9.36 -7.48 -25.24
C ILE A 330 10.18 -6.27 -25.69
N SER A 331 10.90 -5.57 -24.80
CA SER A 331 11.77 -4.45 -25.18
C SER A 331 12.79 -4.87 -26.24
N VAL A 332 13.48 -5.99 -26.04
CA VAL A 332 14.53 -6.48 -26.96
C VAL A 332 13.95 -6.85 -28.33
N ILE A 333 12.75 -7.44 -28.39
CA ILE A 333 12.07 -7.75 -29.66
C ILE A 333 11.60 -6.46 -30.34
N SER A 334 10.92 -5.58 -29.60
CA SER A 334 10.35 -4.33 -30.09
C SER A 334 11.41 -3.40 -30.71
N VAL A 335 12.54 -3.19 -30.00
CA VAL A 335 13.66 -2.39 -30.51
C VAL A 335 14.30 -3.03 -31.74
N ARG A 336 14.38 -4.37 -31.82
CA ARG A 336 14.94 -5.08 -33.00
C ARG A 336 14.04 -4.97 -34.23
N GLU A 337 12.73 -5.15 -34.08
CA GLU A 337 11.78 -5.01 -35.19
C GLU A 337 11.75 -3.58 -35.72
N TYR A 338 11.70 -2.59 -34.82
CA TYR A 338 11.74 -1.16 -35.16
C TYR A 338 13.05 -0.78 -35.88
N SER A 339 14.20 -1.20 -35.35
CA SER A 339 15.52 -0.88 -35.94
C SER A 339 15.79 -1.64 -37.24
N GLY A 340 15.16 -2.79 -37.44
CA GLY A 340 15.33 -3.61 -38.64
C GLY A 340 14.61 -3.07 -39.88
N GLY A 341 13.77 -2.03 -39.74
CA GLY A 341 12.97 -1.48 -40.85
C GLY A 341 11.96 -2.49 -41.43
N ILE A 342 11.63 -3.54 -40.69
CA ILE A 342 10.81 -4.64 -41.20
C ILE A 342 9.32 -4.23 -41.09
N GLU A 343 8.77 -3.66 -42.17
CA GLU A 343 7.33 -3.46 -42.35
C GLU A 343 6.54 -4.79 -42.52
N HIS A 344 6.96 -5.89 -41.88
CA HIS A 344 6.16 -7.14 -41.85
C HIS A 344 5.03 -7.04 -40.84
N GLY A 345 4.01 -6.30 -41.25
CA GLY A 345 2.66 -6.49 -40.79
C GLY A 345 2.30 -5.70 -39.53
N ILE A 346 1.15 -5.02 -39.66
CA ILE A 346 0.32 -4.49 -38.58
C ILE A 346 0.16 -5.52 -37.43
N GLY A 347 0.21 -6.83 -37.74
CA GLY A 347 0.14 -7.92 -36.76
C GLY A 347 1.32 -8.06 -35.79
N ALA A 348 2.57 -7.76 -36.18
CA ALA A 348 3.72 -7.92 -35.27
C ALA A 348 3.72 -6.83 -34.18
N ASN A 349 3.55 -5.57 -34.59
CA ASN A 349 3.35 -4.44 -33.70
C ASN A 349 2.12 -4.62 -32.78
N GLN A 350 1.02 -5.19 -33.32
CA GLN A 350 -0.16 -5.53 -32.52
C GLN A 350 0.11 -6.67 -31.52
N ALA A 351 0.90 -7.68 -31.88
CA ALA A 351 1.28 -8.78 -30.99
C ALA A 351 2.12 -8.28 -29.81
N ILE A 352 3.08 -7.39 -30.05
CA ILE A 352 3.89 -6.72 -29.02
C ILE A 352 2.99 -5.93 -28.05
N LYS A 353 2.03 -5.15 -28.56
CA LYS A 353 1.07 -4.40 -27.74
C LYS A 353 0.17 -5.31 -26.91
N VAL A 354 -0.39 -6.36 -27.50
CA VAL A 354 -1.24 -7.34 -26.80
C VAL A 354 -0.44 -8.09 -25.73
N ALA A 355 0.80 -8.52 -26.03
CA ALA A 355 1.68 -9.15 -25.04
C ALA A 355 1.97 -8.23 -23.85
N SER A 356 2.23 -6.94 -24.12
CA SER A 356 2.46 -5.92 -23.08
C SER A 356 1.23 -5.73 -22.17
N LEU A 357 0.03 -5.64 -22.75
CA LEU A 357 -1.22 -5.57 -21.99
C LEU A 357 -1.50 -6.84 -21.18
N VAL A 358 -1.18 -8.02 -21.70
CA VAL A 358 -1.29 -9.29 -20.96
C VAL A 358 -0.35 -9.31 -19.75
N VAL A 359 0.89 -8.84 -19.89
CA VAL A 359 1.83 -8.74 -18.77
C VAL A 359 1.30 -7.82 -17.67
N PHE A 360 0.80 -6.63 -18.04
CA PHE A 360 0.19 -5.70 -17.07
C PHE A 360 -1.00 -6.33 -16.36
N THR A 361 -1.87 -7.02 -17.10
CA THR A 361 -3.05 -7.71 -16.58
C THR A 361 -2.69 -8.81 -15.58
N LEU A 362 -1.71 -9.65 -15.90
CA LEU A 362 -1.26 -10.77 -15.04
C LEU A 362 -0.61 -10.28 -13.73
N LEU A 363 0.05 -9.12 -13.74
CA LEU A 363 0.63 -8.50 -12.55
C LEU A 363 -0.42 -8.09 -11.49
N GLY A 364 -1.72 -8.10 -11.81
CA GLY A 364 -2.79 -7.86 -10.83
C GLY A 364 -2.95 -8.98 -9.79
N PHE A 365 -2.65 -10.24 -10.15
CA PHE A 365 -2.78 -11.36 -9.23
C PHE A 365 -1.76 -11.30 -8.06
N PRO A 366 -0.45 -11.04 -8.28
CA PRO A 366 0.50 -10.77 -7.21
C PRO A 366 0.10 -9.65 -6.24
N LEU A 367 -0.47 -8.56 -6.75
CA LEU A 367 -0.82 -7.38 -5.96
C LEU A 367 -2.01 -7.60 -5.02
N ALA A 368 -2.87 -8.59 -5.28
CA ALA A 368 -4.04 -8.85 -4.45
C ALA A 368 -3.71 -9.38 -3.03
N ARG A 369 -2.42 -9.69 -2.77
CA ARG A 369 -1.89 -10.16 -1.48
C ARG A 369 -1.14 -9.08 -0.68
N SER A 370 -1.06 -7.86 -1.19
CA SER A 370 -0.20 -6.76 -0.68
C SER A 370 -0.85 -5.95 0.43
#